data_AF-A0A094EH83-F1
#
_entry.id   AF-A0A094EH83-F1
#
_cell.length_a   1.000
_cell.length_b   1.000
_cell.length_c   1.000
_cell.angle_alpha   90.00
_cell.angle_beta   90.00
_cell.angle_gamma   90.00
#
_symmetry.space_group_name_H-M   'P 1'
#
loop_
_entity.id
_entity.type
_entity.pdbx_description
1 polymer ?
#
loop_
_entity_poly.entity_id
_entity_poly.type
_entity_poly.pdbx_seq_one_letter_code
_entity_poly.pdbx_strand_id
1 'polypeptide(L)'
;MKLSSHLLAAWAAATATALAPVPKECGNGVLYPNTTMDLPAMVNCTRHTAYQCLDQYNPRNDEFLTANATDNGTISLKCEESFYDFKVADNGGFDGSLVVPGPVKLKSVSIQGQLNREVDPTNLITIDFPDIVNITGQLNIQNADKLSSLKMPKLEIVLGSLHIDLSGGPGINLTFPSLYSVGPGLFIKGNVTGLEFPVLSRANFITVESTGKLDCTAFVANVVNATDPFVSSDSRKEAVICKSDTGSASMSLPSDSDSGGGPSFRANILLLAIFVSCASLFV
;
A
#
# COMPACT_ATOMS: atom_id res chain seq x y z
N MET A 1 49.01 -21.82 53.88
CA MET A 1 49.42 -21.72 52.47
C MET A 1 48.43 -22.51 51.62
N LYS A 2 47.78 -21.81 50.67
CA LYS A 2 47.05 -22.26 49.47
C LYS A 2 45.92 -23.30 49.62
N LEU A 3 44.69 -22.78 49.70
CA LEU A 3 43.53 -23.37 49.03
C LEU A 3 43.76 -23.32 47.50
N SER A 4 43.44 -24.41 46.79
CA SER A 4 43.28 -24.39 45.33
C SER A 4 41.97 -25.08 44.97
N SER A 5 40.95 -24.25 44.84
CA SER A 5 39.68 -24.51 44.17
C SER A 5 39.91 -24.69 42.67
N HIS A 6 39.63 -25.88 42.13
CA HIS A 6 39.50 -26.09 40.69
C HIS A 6 38.09 -25.68 40.25
N LEU A 7 38.01 -24.47 39.68
CA LEU A 7 36.92 -24.02 38.82
C LEU A 7 37.39 -24.11 37.36
N LEU A 8 36.41 -24.10 36.45
CA LEU A 8 36.46 -23.80 35.01
C LEU A 8 36.68 -25.03 34.09
N ALA A 9 35.92 -25.24 33.02
CA ALA A 9 34.88 -24.43 32.40
C ALA A 9 33.98 -25.33 31.54
N ALA A 10 32.65 -25.18 31.68
CA ALA A 10 31.72 -25.60 30.64
C ALA A 10 31.83 -24.56 29.51
N TRP A 11 32.32 -24.97 28.34
CA TRP A 11 32.40 -24.10 27.17
C TRP A 11 31.00 -24.02 26.56
N ALA A 12 30.35 -22.87 26.70
CA ALA A 12 29.22 -22.53 25.86
C ALA A 12 29.77 -22.25 24.45
N ALA A 13 29.56 -23.18 23.52
CA ALA A 13 29.75 -22.90 22.11
C ALA A 13 28.70 -21.88 21.68
N ALA A 14 29.13 -20.65 21.38
CA ALA A 14 28.28 -19.68 20.73
C ALA A 14 28.10 -20.11 19.27
N THR A 15 26.92 -20.62 18.91
CA THR A 15 26.56 -20.87 17.52
C THR A 15 26.18 -19.54 16.88
N ALA A 16 26.90 -19.17 15.82
CA ALA A 16 26.65 -17.96 15.06
C ALA A 16 25.48 -18.18 14.08
N THR A 17 24.53 -17.24 14.06
CA THR A 17 23.45 -17.18 13.05
C THR A 17 24.07 -16.98 11.68
N ALA A 18 24.03 -18.01 10.83
CA ALA A 18 24.46 -17.89 9.44
C ALA A 18 23.32 -17.26 8.64
N LEU A 19 23.39 -15.93 8.45
CA LEU A 19 22.60 -15.27 7.42
C LEU A 19 22.95 -15.91 6.08
N ALA A 20 21.94 -16.41 5.36
CA ALA A 20 22.14 -17.02 4.06
C ALA A 20 21.75 -16.03 2.96
N PRO A 21 22.48 -16.00 1.84
CA PRO A 21 22.03 -15.32 0.64
C PRO A 21 20.62 -15.80 0.27
N VAL A 22 19.76 -14.86 -0.09
CA VAL A 22 18.43 -15.20 -0.61
C VAL A 22 18.53 -16.07 -1.87
N PRO A 23 17.59 -17.00 -2.08
CA PRO A 23 17.49 -17.72 -3.34
C PRO A 23 17.43 -16.74 -4.50
N LYS A 24 18.07 -17.07 -5.62
CA LYS A 24 18.22 -16.16 -6.77
C LYS A 24 16.87 -15.66 -7.29
N GLU A 25 15.86 -16.54 -7.26
CA GLU A 25 14.47 -16.28 -7.62
C GLU A 25 13.77 -15.25 -6.72
N CYS A 26 14.24 -15.06 -5.49
CA CYS A 26 13.71 -14.06 -4.56
C CYS A 26 14.27 -12.66 -4.80
N GLY A 27 15.37 -12.55 -5.57
CA GLY A 27 16.05 -11.30 -5.86
C GLY A 27 16.57 -10.59 -4.60
N ASN A 28 17.15 -9.40 -4.77
CA ASN A 28 17.61 -8.57 -3.65
C ASN A 28 16.44 -7.75 -3.08
N GLY A 29 15.44 -8.43 -2.51
CA GLY A 29 14.27 -7.79 -1.89
C GLY A 29 13.17 -7.35 -2.87
N VAL A 30 13.24 -7.73 -4.14
CA VAL A 30 12.23 -7.40 -5.17
C VAL A 30 11.76 -8.67 -5.88
N LEU A 31 10.47 -8.95 -5.78
CA LEU A 31 9.78 -10.01 -6.51
C LEU A 31 9.19 -9.42 -7.79
N TYR A 32 9.70 -9.86 -8.94
CA TYR A 32 9.33 -9.37 -10.25
C TYR A 32 8.87 -10.54 -11.15
N PRO A 33 7.66 -11.08 -10.95
CA PRO A 33 7.20 -12.18 -11.77
C PRO A 33 6.98 -11.63 -13.19
N ASN A 34 7.38 -12.40 -14.21
CA ASN A 34 7.13 -12.03 -15.60
C ASN A 34 5.86 -12.69 -16.11
N THR A 35 5.53 -13.86 -15.56
CA THR A 35 4.32 -14.63 -15.89
C THR A 35 3.67 -15.20 -14.64
N THR A 36 2.46 -15.73 -14.78
CA THR A 36 1.76 -16.43 -13.69
C THR A 36 2.50 -17.69 -13.21
N MET A 37 3.38 -18.28 -14.04
CA MET A 37 4.18 -19.46 -13.68
C MET A 37 5.29 -19.12 -12.66
N ASP A 38 5.71 -17.86 -12.57
CA ASP A 38 6.76 -17.42 -11.64
C ASP A 38 6.21 -17.19 -10.22
N LEU A 39 4.89 -16.96 -10.10
CA LEU A 39 4.25 -16.57 -8.84
C LEU A 39 4.47 -17.56 -7.69
N PRO A 40 4.36 -18.89 -7.86
CA PRO A 40 4.54 -19.82 -6.74
C PRO A 40 5.93 -19.75 -6.11
N ALA A 41 6.98 -19.62 -6.93
CA ALA A 41 8.36 -19.51 -6.45
C ALA A 41 8.57 -18.19 -5.69
N MET A 42 8.05 -17.08 -6.25
CA MET A 42 8.18 -15.75 -5.63
C MET A 42 7.37 -15.61 -4.34
N VAL A 43 6.15 -16.14 -4.31
CA VAL A 43 5.35 -16.20 -3.07
C VAL A 43 6.09 -16.99 -2.00
N ASN A 44 6.79 -18.07 -2.37
CA ASN A 44 7.53 -18.88 -1.41
C ASN A 44 8.65 -18.09 -0.70
N CYS A 45 9.23 -17.09 -1.36
CA CYS A 45 10.19 -16.17 -0.76
C CYS A 45 9.61 -15.39 0.44
N THR A 46 8.31 -15.10 0.42
CA THR A 46 7.63 -14.34 1.48
C THR A 46 7.34 -15.17 2.74
N ARG A 47 7.60 -16.49 2.71
CA ARG A 47 7.35 -17.39 3.85
C ARG A 47 8.46 -17.36 4.90
N HIS A 48 9.65 -16.89 4.52
CA HIS A 48 10.80 -16.80 5.39
C HIS A 48 11.06 -15.34 5.76
N THR A 49 11.46 -15.10 7.01
CA THR A 49 11.87 -13.77 7.44
C THR A 49 13.14 -13.38 6.71
N ALA A 50 13.07 -12.24 6.02
CA ALA A 50 14.20 -11.64 5.37
C ALA A 50 14.69 -10.43 6.17
N TYR A 51 15.97 -10.12 6.02
CA TYR A 51 16.67 -9.05 6.71
C TYR A 51 17.43 -8.23 5.68
N GLN A 52 17.37 -6.91 5.83
CA GLN A 52 18.22 -6.00 5.09
C GLN A 52 19.34 -5.55 6.01
N CYS A 53 20.58 -5.88 5.65
CA CYS A 53 21.76 -5.55 6.42
C CYS A 53 22.52 -4.42 5.74
N LEU A 54 22.75 -3.32 6.47
CA LEU A 54 23.57 -2.22 6.00
C LEU A 54 25.04 -2.48 6.33
N ASP A 55 25.89 -2.50 5.31
CA ASP A 55 27.32 -2.41 5.52
C ASP A 55 27.68 -0.97 5.97
N GLN A 56 28.13 -0.85 7.22
CA GLN A 56 28.53 0.43 7.81
C GLN A 56 29.70 1.11 7.07
N TYR A 57 30.47 0.37 6.26
CA TYR A 57 31.60 0.87 5.48
C TYR A 57 31.23 1.15 4.02
N ASN A 58 30.16 0.53 3.51
CA ASN A 58 29.65 0.78 2.17
C ASN A 58 28.11 0.81 2.17
N PRO A 59 27.49 1.95 2.46
CA PRO A 59 26.03 2.07 2.53
C PRO A 59 25.32 1.86 1.18
N ARG A 60 26.06 1.63 0.07
CA ARG A 60 25.51 1.24 -1.23
C ARG A 60 25.46 -0.28 -1.44
N ASN A 61 26.03 -1.07 -0.54
CA ASN A 61 25.95 -2.53 -0.55
C ASN A 61 24.92 -2.97 0.51
N ASP A 62 23.65 -2.93 0.14
CA ASP A 62 22.56 -3.48 0.93
C ASP A 62 22.38 -4.96 0.59
N GLU A 63 22.70 -5.83 1.54
CA GLU A 63 22.52 -7.27 1.35
C GLU A 63 21.17 -7.69 1.93
N PHE A 64 20.30 -8.23 1.06
CA PHE A 64 19.05 -8.86 1.47
C PHE A 64 19.33 -10.33 1.77
N LEU A 65 19.16 -10.71 3.03
CA LEU A 65 19.51 -12.02 3.56
C LEU A 65 18.26 -12.69 4.12
N THR A 66 18.23 -14.03 4.12
CA THR A 66 17.18 -14.77 4.83
C THR A 66 17.74 -15.38 6.09
N ALA A 67 16.93 -15.39 7.15
CA ALA A 67 17.26 -16.18 8.32
C ALA A 67 17.02 -17.65 8.00
N ASN A 68 18.09 -18.44 7.93
CA ASN A 68 17.96 -19.87 8.07
C ASN A 68 17.66 -20.16 9.53
N ALA A 69 16.50 -20.78 9.78
CA ALA A 69 16.03 -21.11 11.12
C ALA A 69 16.91 -22.20 11.76
N THR A 70 17.97 -21.77 12.45
CA THR A 70 18.52 -22.40 13.66
C THR A 70 19.48 -21.41 14.30
N ASP A 71 19.13 -21.01 15.53
CA ASP A 71 19.96 -20.41 16.57
C ASP A 71 19.91 -18.89 16.81
N ASN A 72 19.94 -18.58 18.11
CA ASN A 72 19.58 -17.33 18.79
C ASN A 72 20.85 -16.61 19.26
N GLY A 73 21.54 -15.89 18.37
CA GLY A 73 22.79 -15.18 18.68
C GLY A 73 22.95 -13.83 17.95
N THR A 74 23.51 -12.86 18.68
CA THR A 74 23.67 -11.43 18.33
C THR A 74 24.52 -11.17 17.08
N ILE A 75 23.90 -10.62 16.04
CA ILE A 75 24.54 -10.17 14.80
C ILE A 75 25.11 -8.75 15.01
N SER A 76 26.40 -8.53 14.67
CA SER A 76 27.10 -7.22 14.71
C SER A 76 26.90 -6.38 13.44
N LEU A 77 25.98 -6.79 12.56
CA LEU A 77 25.46 -5.98 11.46
C LEU A 77 24.16 -5.34 11.92
N LYS A 78 23.93 -4.06 11.57
CA LYS A 78 22.60 -3.45 11.74
C LYS A 78 21.69 -4.03 10.66
N CYS A 79 21.17 -5.22 10.92
CA CYS A 79 20.18 -5.89 10.10
C CYS A 79 18.80 -5.62 10.68
N GLU A 80 17.89 -5.17 9.85
CA GLU A 80 16.48 -4.99 10.22
C GLU A 80 15.64 -5.98 9.43
N GLU A 81 14.56 -6.49 10.05
CA GLU A 81 13.57 -7.28 9.32
C GLU A 81 13.06 -6.46 8.14
N SER A 82 13.01 -7.09 6.97
CA SER A 82 12.63 -6.42 5.74
C SER A 82 11.68 -7.29 4.92
N PHE A 83 10.81 -6.64 4.17
CA PHE A 83 9.78 -7.30 3.35
C PHE A 83 10.06 -7.06 1.87
N TYR A 84 9.53 -7.95 1.03
CA TYR A 84 9.74 -7.86 -0.40
C TYR A 84 8.87 -6.76 -1.05
N ASP A 85 9.44 -6.03 -2.01
CA ASP A 85 8.68 -5.26 -2.98
C ASP A 85 8.14 -6.20 -4.06
N PHE A 86 6.82 -6.26 -4.25
CA PHE A 86 6.17 -7.04 -5.31
C PHE A 86 5.86 -6.12 -6.49
N LYS A 87 6.45 -6.41 -7.65
CA LYS A 87 6.36 -5.54 -8.83
C LYS A 87 5.93 -6.32 -10.06
N VAL A 88 4.83 -5.89 -10.67
CA VAL A 88 4.39 -6.36 -11.98
C VAL A 88 4.45 -5.16 -12.92
N ALA A 89 5.37 -5.21 -13.89
CA ALA A 89 5.24 -4.38 -15.08
C ALA A 89 4.81 -5.31 -16.22
N ASP A 90 3.62 -5.07 -16.76
CA ASP A 90 3.06 -5.96 -17.78
C ASP A 90 3.84 -5.83 -19.09
N ASN A 91 4.77 -6.76 -19.32
CA ASN A 91 5.51 -6.89 -20.57
C ASN A 91 4.87 -7.88 -21.55
N GLY A 92 3.55 -8.10 -21.45
CA GLY A 92 2.81 -9.10 -22.22
C GLY A 92 2.77 -10.49 -21.59
N GLY A 93 3.26 -10.65 -20.36
CA GLY A 93 3.25 -11.92 -19.62
C GLY A 93 2.08 -12.09 -18.66
N PHE A 94 1.29 -11.03 -18.43
CA PHE A 94 0.09 -11.05 -17.62
C PHE A 94 -1.11 -10.58 -18.43
N ASP A 95 -1.91 -11.53 -18.91
CA ASP A 95 -3.19 -11.26 -19.56
C ASP A 95 -4.32 -11.85 -18.70
N GLY A 96 -5.36 -11.05 -18.45
CA GLY A 96 -6.52 -11.49 -17.69
C GLY A 96 -6.37 -11.37 -16.17
N SER A 97 -5.96 -12.44 -15.48
CA SER A 97 -6.08 -12.53 -14.01
C SER A 97 -4.74 -12.68 -13.29
N LEU A 98 -4.52 -11.84 -12.28
CA LEU A 98 -3.41 -11.94 -11.35
C LEU A 98 -3.95 -12.33 -9.96
N VAL A 99 -3.64 -13.55 -9.52
CA VAL A 99 -4.00 -14.04 -8.19
C VAL A 99 -2.71 -14.37 -7.45
N VAL A 100 -2.46 -13.70 -6.32
CA VAL A 100 -1.24 -13.84 -5.51
C VAL A 100 -1.60 -14.30 -4.10
N PRO A 101 -1.88 -15.60 -3.91
CA PRO A 101 -2.21 -16.16 -2.60
C PRO A 101 -0.94 -16.38 -1.77
N GLY A 102 -1.02 -16.27 -0.45
CA GLY A 102 0.09 -16.59 0.47
C GLY A 102 0.76 -15.40 1.17
N PRO A 103 1.18 -14.32 0.50
CA PRO A 103 1.86 -13.22 1.18
C PRO A 103 0.95 -12.53 2.19
N VAL A 104 1.36 -12.52 3.46
CA VAL A 104 0.66 -11.84 4.56
C VAL A 104 1.16 -10.41 4.74
N LYS A 105 2.46 -10.19 4.50
CA LYS A 105 3.12 -8.89 4.56
C LYS A 105 3.99 -8.67 3.34
N LEU A 106 3.95 -7.46 2.79
CA LEU A 106 4.87 -7.00 1.75
C LEU A 106 5.39 -5.62 2.10
N LYS A 107 6.53 -5.24 1.51
CA LYS A 107 7.03 -3.88 1.63
C LYS A 107 6.19 -2.98 0.74
N SER A 108 6.16 -3.21 -0.56
CA SER A 108 5.30 -2.47 -1.48
C SER A 108 4.68 -3.40 -2.49
N VAL A 109 3.56 -2.99 -3.06
CA VAL A 109 2.94 -3.61 -4.23
C VAL A 109 2.88 -2.55 -5.32
N SER A 110 3.52 -2.82 -6.47
CA SER A 110 3.47 -1.94 -7.64
C SER A 110 3.02 -2.73 -8.85
N ILE A 111 1.85 -2.41 -9.39
CA ILE A 111 1.30 -3.00 -10.60
C ILE A 111 1.11 -1.86 -11.59
N GLN A 112 1.79 -1.95 -12.74
CA GLN A 112 1.73 -0.90 -13.74
C GLN A 112 1.74 -1.48 -15.16
N GLY A 113 1.05 -0.79 -16.06
CA GLY A 113 1.25 -0.94 -17.50
C GLY A 113 2.65 -0.50 -17.95
N GLN A 114 2.97 -0.68 -19.24
CA GLN A 114 4.26 -0.25 -19.79
C GLN A 114 4.33 1.26 -19.91
N LEU A 115 5.45 1.82 -19.46
CA LEU A 115 5.81 3.23 -19.66
C LEU A 115 6.68 3.34 -20.92
N ASN A 116 6.08 3.13 -22.09
CA ASN A 116 6.72 3.38 -23.38
C ASN A 116 6.49 4.84 -23.82
N ARG A 117 6.72 5.15 -25.11
CA ARG A 117 6.43 6.48 -25.69
C ARG A 117 4.95 6.86 -25.59
N GLU A 118 4.08 5.86 -25.53
CA GLU A 118 2.69 5.95 -25.13
C GLU A 118 2.52 5.06 -23.87
N VAL A 119 1.64 5.48 -22.96
CA VAL A 119 1.36 4.70 -21.76
C VAL A 119 0.46 3.54 -22.18
N ASP A 120 1.01 2.33 -22.22
CA ASP A 120 0.25 1.11 -22.51
C ASP A 120 -0.30 0.57 -21.19
N PRO A 121 -1.62 0.56 -20.99
CA PRO A 121 -2.21 0.02 -19.77
C PRO A 121 -1.92 -1.48 -19.60
N THR A 122 -1.97 -1.97 -18.36
CA THR A 122 -1.87 -3.40 -18.12
C THR A 122 -3.05 -4.17 -18.72
N ASN A 123 -2.80 -5.37 -19.24
CA ASN A 123 -3.81 -6.31 -19.72
C ASN A 123 -4.54 -7.06 -18.61
N LEU A 124 -4.26 -6.73 -17.34
CA LEU A 124 -4.94 -7.31 -16.19
C LEU A 124 -6.40 -6.81 -16.11
N ILE A 125 -7.32 -7.77 -16.12
CA ILE A 125 -8.75 -7.61 -15.93
C ILE A 125 -9.13 -7.78 -14.46
N THR A 126 -8.40 -8.64 -13.72
CA THR A 126 -8.63 -8.89 -12.29
C THR A 126 -7.33 -9.01 -11.51
N ILE A 127 -7.32 -8.47 -10.30
CA ILE A 127 -6.21 -8.57 -9.34
C ILE A 127 -6.76 -9.04 -7.99
N ASP A 128 -6.17 -10.11 -7.45
CA ASP A 128 -6.57 -10.67 -6.15
C ASP A 128 -5.34 -10.98 -5.28
N PHE A 129 -5.28 -10.35 -4.11
CA PHE A 129 -4.37 -10.70 -3.03
C PHE A 129 -5.22 -11.16 -1.83
N PRO A 130 -5.59 -12.45 -1.76
CA PRO A 130 -6.56 -12.93 -0.78
C PRO A 130 -6.03 -12.96 0.66
N ASP A 131 -4.70 -13.00 0.82
CA ASP A 131 -4.03 -13.20 2.11
C ASP A 131 -3.25 -11.98 2.62
N ILE A 132 -3.12 -10.93 1.81
CA ILE A 132 -2.34 -9.74 2.21
C ILE A 132 -3.04 -9.01 3.34
N VAL A 133 -2.30 -8.76 4.42
CA VAL A 133 -2.79 -8.04 5.60
C VAL A 133 -2.10 -6.68 5.73
N ASN A 134 -0.77 -6.64 5.56
CA ASN A 134 0.00 -5.41 5.74
C ASN A 134 0.92 -5.10 4.55
N ILE A 135 0.93 -3.84 4.16
CA ILE A 135 1.90 -3.27 3.22
C ILE A 135 2.67 -2.17 3.97
N THR A 136 3.96 -2.38 4.22
CA THR A 136 4.76 -1.45 5.07
C THR A 136 5.27 -0.22 4.33
N GLY A 137 5.12 -0.20 3.02
CA GLY A 137 5.42 0.85 2.07
C GLY A 137 4.18 1.17 1.25
N GLN A 138 4.30 1.23 -0.08
CA GLN A 138 3.23 1.75 -0.94
C GLN A 138 2.41 0.63 -1.61
N LEU A 139 1.12 0.87 -1.79
CA LEU A 139 0.28 0.13 -2.73
C LEU A 139 0.01 1.03 -3.93
N ASN A 140 0.55 0.68 -5.08
CA ASN A 140 0.46 1.47 -6.31
C ASN A 140 -0.05 0.61 -7.46
N ILE A 141 -1.23 0.92 -7.97
CA ILE A 141 -1.82 0.32 -9.16
C ILE A 141 -2.03 1.44 -10.17
N GLN A 142 -1.29 1.45 -11.25
CA GLN A 142 -1.31 2.52 -12.25
C GLN A 142 -1.59 1.98 -13.64
N ASN A 143 -2.24 2.81 -14.47
CA ASN A 143 -2.53 2.48 -15.87
C ASN A 143 -3.24 1.12 -15.99
N ALA A 144 -4.27 0.91 -15.16
CA ALA A 144 -5.01 -0.34 -15.07
C ALA A 144 -6.44 -0.18 -15.61
N ASP A 145 -6.56 0.37 -16.81
CA ASP A 145 -7.85 0.71 -17.43
C ASP A 145 -8.69 -0.53 -17.82
N LYS A 146 -8.09 -1.71 -17.98
CA LYS A 146 -8.85 -2.95 -18.22
C LYS A 146 -9.37 -3.60 -16.93
N LEU A 147 -8.96 -3.10 -15.77
CA LEU A 147 -9.27 -3.71 -14.49
C LEU A 147 -10.76 -3.54 -14.15
N SER A 148 -11.43 -4.67 -13.94
CA SER A 148 -12.84 -4.76 -13.55
C SER A 148 -13.05 -5.33 -12.14
N SER A 149 -12.00 -5.90 -11.54
CA SER A 149 -12.04 -6.39 -10.16
C SER A 149 -10.69 -6.25 -9.47
N LEU A 150 -10.70 -5.67 -8.28
CA LEU A 150 -9.57 -5.60 -7.37
C LEU A 150 -10.00 -6.12 -5.99
N LYS A 151 -9.32 -7.15 -5.49
CA LYS A 151 -9.65 -7.79 -4.21
C LYS A 151 -8.44 -7.86 -3.30
N MET A 152 -8.59 -7.29 -2.11
CA MET A 152 -7.63 -7.38 -1.01
C MET A 152 -8.41 -7.47 0.32
N PRO A 153 -9.21 -8.54 0.53
CA PRO A 153 -10.24 -8.56 1.57
C PRO A 153 -9.66 -8.52 2.99
N LYS A 154 -8.42 -8.98 3.19
CA LYS A 154 -7.74 -9.00 4.48
C LYS A 154 -6.79 -7.82 4.69
N LEU A 155 -6.66 -6.91 3.72
CA LEU A 155 -5.74 -5.78 3.83
C LEU A 155 -6.21 -4.84 4.93
N GLU A 156 -5.41 -4.71 5.99
CA GLU A 156 -5.69 -3.90 7.17
C GLU A 156 -4.90 -2.59 7.16
N ILE A 157 -3.62 -2.66 6.75
CA ILE A 157 -2.69 -1.54 6.88
C ILE A 157 -1.90 -1.33 5.58
N VAL A 158 -1.88 -0.08 5.11
CA VAL A 158 -0.88 0.42 4.17
C VAL A 158 -0.13 1.57 4.85
N LEU A 159 1.10 1.33 5.30
CA LEU A 159 1.87 2.36 6.03
C LEU A 159 2.31 3.51 5.10
N GLY A 160 2.52 3.23 3.82
CA GLY A 160 2.75 4.25 2.79
C GLY A 160 1.45 4.72 2.14
N SER A 161 1.58 5.31 0.96
CA SER A 161 0.43 5.77 0.17
C SER A 161 -0.27 4.59 -0.52
N LEU A 162 -1.59 4.71 -0.65
CA LEU A 162 -2.41 3.86 -1.51
C LEU A 162 -2.80 4.68 -2.74
N HIS A 163 -2.39 4.25 -3.93
CA HIS A 163 -2.71 4.90 -5.20
C HIS A 163 -3.28 3.88 -6.18
N ILE A 164 -4.48 4.16 -6.70
CA ILE A 164 -5.15 3.37 -7.73
C ILE A 164 -5.57 4.32 -8.88
N ASP A 165 -5.03 4.11 -10.07
CA ASP A 165 -5.41 4.80 -11.31
C ASP A 165 -6.02 3.82 -12.32
N LEU A 166 -7.33 3.99 -12.54
CA LEU A 166 -8.21 3.21 -13.39
C LEU A 166 -8.78 4.09 -14.52
N SER A 167 -8.10 5.20 -14.85
CA SER A 167 -8.52 6.14 -15.89
C SER A 167 -8.72 5.45 -17.23
N GLY A 168 -9.84 5.71 -17.91
CA GLY A 168 -10.17 5.09 -19.19
C GLY A 168 -10.87 3.73 -19.09
N GLY A 169 -10.99 3.18 -17.88
CA GLY A 169 -11.53 1.84 -17.67
C GLY A 169 -13.04 1.70 -17.48
N PRO A 170 -13.53 0.45 -17.34
CA PRO A 170 -14.94 0.19 -17.06
C PRO A 170 -15.32 0.69 -15.66
N GLY A 171 -16.62 0.86 -15.43
CA GLY A 171 -17.15 1.14 -14.09
C GLY A 171 -16.79 0.02 -13.11
N ILE A 172 -16.21 0.38 -11.96
CA ILE A 172 -15.80 -0.59 -10.92
C ILE A 172 -16.22 -0.14 -9.53
N ASN A 173 -16.60 -1.12 -8.70
CA ASN A 173 -16.82 -0.95 -7.28
C ASN A 173 -15.57 -1.43 -6.51
N LEU A 174 -15.04 -0.58 -5.64
CA LEU A 174 -13.88 -0.86 -4.82
C LEU A 174 -14.32 -0.98 -3.36
N THR A 175 -14.08 -2.14 -2.76
CA THR A 175 -14.38 -2.40 -1.35
C THR A 175 -13.14 -2.95 -0.67
N PHE A 176 -12.71 -2.29 0.40
CA PHE A 176 -11.62 -2.73 1.26
C PHE A 176 -12.15 -2.97 2.67
N PRO A 177 -12.73 -4.15 2.93
CA PRO A 177 -13.57 -4.37 4.12
C PRO A 177 -12.79 -4.37 5.43
N SER A 178 -11.49 -4.66 5.39
CA SER A 178 -10.62 -4.72 6.58
C SER A 178 -9.68 -3.52 6.69
N LEU A 179 -9.64 -2.62 5.70
CA LEU A 179 -8.64 -1.56 5.64
C LEU A 179 -8.91 -0.52 6.72
N TYR A 180 -8.06 -0.53 7.74
CA TYR A 180 -8.20 0.27 8.94
C TYR A 180 -7.29 1.50 8.92
N SER A 181 -6.10 1.40 8.31
CA SER A 181 -5.09 2.46 8.33
C SER A 181 -4.38 2.61 6.98
N VAL A 182 -4.36 3.84 6.46
CA VAL A 182 -3.48 4.26 5.36
C VAL A 182 -2.58 5.38 5.89
N GLY A 183 -1.30 5.39 5.56
CA GLY A 183 -0.37 6.38 6.09
C GLY A 183 -0.51 7.74 5.38
N PRO A 184 0.49 8.15 4.56
CA PRO A 184 0.51 9.47 3.93
C PRO A 184 -0.77 9.81 3.18
N GLY A 185 -1.44 8.86 2.52
CA GLY A 185 -2.81 9.06 2.09
C GLY A 185 -3.28 8.15 0.96
N LEU A 186 -4.54 8.34 0.61
CA LEU A 186 -5.33 7.48 -0.27
C LEU A 186 -5.74 8.27 -1.52
N PHE A 187 -5.32 7.80 -2.69
CA PHE A 187 -5.62 8.41 -3.98
C PHE A 187 -6.29 7.39 -4.90
N ILE A 188 -7.49 7.71 -5.38
CA ILE A 188 -8.21 6.88 -6.35
C ILE A 188 -8.65 7.76 -7.51
N LYS A 189 -8.38 7.29 -8.73
CA LYS A 189 -8.78 7.94 -9.97
C LYS A 189 -9.35 6.92 -10.96
N GLY A 190 -10.38 7.30 -11.70
CA GLY A 190 -10.94 6.50 -12.79
C GLY A 190 -12.45 6.33 -12.72
N ASN A 191 -13.01 5.35 -13.43
CA ASN A 191 -14.46 5.14 -13.47
C ASN A 191 -14.94 4.33 -12.24
N VAL A 192 -14.98 4.96 -11.07
CA VAL A 192 -15.39 4.31 -9.81
C VAL A 192 -16.87 4.56 -9.53
N THR A 193 -17.67 3.51 -9.52
CA THR A 193 -19.12 3.57 -9.31
C THR A 193 -19.54 3.28 -7.87
N GLY A 194 -18.64 2.73 -7.05
CA GLY A 194 -18.85 2.46 -5.64
C GLY A 194 -17.52 2.39 -4.90
N LEU A 195 -17.46 2.94 -3.69
CA LEU A 195 -16.24 3.00 -2.91
C LEU A 195 -16.54 2.85 -1.42
N GLU A 196 -16.02 1.79 -0.80
CA GLU A 196 -16.35 1.42 0.58
C GLU A 196 -15.11 1.09 1.41
N PHE A 197 -15.01 1.77 2.56
CA PHE A 197 -13.98 1.59 3.58
C PHE A 197 -14.62 1.48 4.98
N PRO A 198 -15.34 0.39 5.28
CA PRO A 198 -16.24 0.33 6.43
C PRO A 198 -15.55 0.44 7.80
N VAL A 199 -14.25 0.12 7.88
CA VAL A 199 -13.47 0.13 9.12
C VAL A 199 -12.31 1.11 9.10
N LEU A 200 -12.18 1.93 8.06
CA LEU A 200 -11.09 2.90 7.96
C LEU A 200 -11.22 3.92 9.09
N SER A 201 -10.15 4.09 9.85
CA SER A 201 -10.12 4.98 11.02
C SER A 201 -8.91 5.90 11.01
N ARG A 202 -7.92 5.67 10.15
CA ARG A 202 -6.72 6.50 10.05
C ARG A 202 -6.28 6.66 8.60
N ALA A 203 -6.23 7.90 8.14
CA ALA A 203 -5.66 8.32 6.88
C ALA A 203 -5.30 9.82 6.97
N ASN A 204 -4.13 10.23 6.51
CA ASN A 204 -3.80 11.66 6.59
C ASN A 204 -4.63 12.48 5.60
N PHE A 205 -4.84 11.96 4.39
CA PHE A 205 -5.75 12.55 3.41
C PHE A 205 -6.35 11.48 2.50
N ILE A 206 -7.50 11.82 1.92
CA ILE A 206 -8.24 11.00 0.97
C ILE A 206 -8.60 11.88 -0.24
N THR A 207 -8.26 11.43 -1.43
CA THR A 207 -8.62 12.10 -2.69
C THR A 207 -9.18 11.09 -3.68
N VAL A 208 -10.40 11.34 -4.14
CA VAL A 208 -11.10 10.53 -5.12
C VAL A 208 -11.51 11.39 -6.31
N GLU A 209 -11.03 11.03 -7.49
CA GLU A 209 -11.39 11.65 -8.77
C GLU A 209 -12.04 10.60 -9.67
N SER A 210 -13.36 10.45 -9.50
CA SER A 210 -14.13 9.49 -10.26
C SER A 210 -14.75 10.11 -11.51
N THR A 211 -14.76 9.38 -12.63
CA THR A 211 -15.66 9.65 -13.77
C THR A 211 -16.91 8.78 -13.72
N GLY A 212 -17.07 7.98 -12.67
CA GLY A 212 -18.26 7.19 -12.40
C GLY A 212 -19.31 7.99 -11.63
N LYS A 213 -20.52 7.44 -11.54
CA LYS A 213 -21.64 7.99 -10.75
C LYS A 213 -21.47 7.63 -9.27
N LEU A 214 -20.47 8.20 -8.62
CA LEU A 214 -20.17 8.00 -7.19
C LEU A 214 -20.91 9.04 -6.33
N ASP A 215 -21.61 8.60 -5.29
CA ASP A 215 -22.17 9.52 -4.30
C ASP A 215 -21.05 10.05 -3.39
N CYS A 216 -20.41 11.14 -3.83
CA CYS A 216 -19.33 11.78 -3.09
C CYS A 216 -19.77 12.33 -1.74
N THR A 217 -21.04 12.72 -1.57
CA THR A 217 -21.54 13.23 -0.29
C THR A 217 -21.65 12.12 0.74
N ALA A 218 -22.24 10.99 0.36
CA ALA A 218 -22.29 9.79 1.22
C ALA A 218 -20.88 9.26 1.52
N PHE A 219 -20.01 9.23 0.52
CA PHE A 219 -18.62 8.80 0.69
C PHE A 219 -17.87 9.66 1.72
N VAL A 220 -17.87 10.99 1.56
CA VAL A 220 -17.18 11.92 2.47
C VAL A 220 -17.72 11.78 3.89
N ALA A 221 -19.04 11.69 4.05
CA ALA A 221 -19.66 11.51 5.37
C ALA A 221 -19.21 10.23 6.08
N ASN A 222 -18.93 9.16 5.32
CA ASN A 222 -18.47 7.88 5.87
C ASN A 222 -17.01 7.90 6.30
N VAL A 223 -16.13 8.65 5.62
CA VAL A 223 -14.68 8.55 5.83
C VAL A 223 -14.05 9.74 6.55
N VAL A 224 -14.78 10.84 6.76
CA VAL A 224 -14.14 12.04 7.33
C VAL A 224 -13.58 11.83 8.75
N ASN A 225 -14.27 11.07 9.60
CA ASN A 225 -13.78 10.79 10.95
C ASN A 225 -12.56 9.86 10.96
N ALA A 226 -12.24 9.25 9.81
CA ALA A 226 -11.03 8.46 9.63
C ALA A 226 -9.81 9.30 9.27
N THR A 227 -9.97 10.61 9.05
CA THR A 227 -8.86 11.49 8.69
C THR A 227 -8.29 12.24 9.88
N ASP A 228 -6.98 12.50 9.85
CA ASP A 228 -6.32 13.28 10.90
C ASP A 228 -6.65 14.77 10.75
N PRO A 229 -6.78 15.52 11.87
CA PRO A 229 -6.94 16.97 11.83
C PRO A 229 -5.73 17.65 11.20
N PHE A 230 -5.96 18.74 10.47
CA PHE A 230 -4.88 19.52 9.88
C PHE A 230 -4.08 20.30 10.91
N VAL A 231 -2.78 20.44 10.64
CA VAL A 231 -1.96 21.46 11.27
C VAL A 231 -2.01 22.71 10.39
N SER A 232 -2.09 23.89 10.98
CA SER A 232 -2.25 25.16 10.24
C SER A 232 -1.12 25.48 9.24
N SER A 233 0.01 24.77 9.31
CA SER A 233 1.13 24.85 8.37
C SER A 233 0.93 24.04 7.09
N ASP A 234 -0.09 23.20 7.02
CA ASP A 234 -0.32 22.33 5.87
C ASP A 234 -0.80 23.13 4.65
N SER A 235 -0.19 22.86 3.50
CA SER A 235 -0.53 23.52 2.23
C SER A 235 -1.90 23.10 1.70
N ARG A 236 -2.40 21.94 2.16
CA ARG A 236 -3.75 21.44 1.87
C ARG A 236 -4.65 21.69 3.06
N LYS A 237 -5.89 22.14 2.78
CA LYS A 237 -6.89 22.46 3.81
C LYS A 237 -8.01 21.44 3.91
N GLU A 238 -8.08 20.46 3.00
CA GLU A 238 -9.19 19.51 2.88
C GLU A 238 -8.69 18.07 3.06
N ALA A 239 -9.26 17.35 4.03
CA ALA A 239 -8.82 16.04 4.49
C ALA A 239 -9.39 14.96 3.59
N VAL A 240 -10.61 15.20 3.11
CA VAL A 240 -11.29 14.36 2.14
C VAL A 240 -11.74 15.25 0.99
N ILE A 241 -11.35 14.85 -0.23
CA ILE A 241 -11.82 15.44 -1.48
C ILE A 241 -12.40 14.32 -2.31
N CYS A 242 -13.66 14.43 -2.72
CA CYS A 242 -14.28 13.53 -3.67
C CYS A 242 -14.91 14.33 -4.81
N LYS A 243 -14.57 13.96 -6.04
CA LYS A 243 -15.14 14.47 -7.27
C LYS A 243 -15.67 13.30 -8.09
N SER A 244 -16.86 13.47 -8.65
CA SER A 244 -17.54 12.50 -9.52
C SER A 244 -18.30 13.24 -10.62
N ASP A 245 -18.74 12.52 -11.65
CA ASP A 245 -19.65 13.05 -12.68
C ASP A 245 -21.00 13.52 -12.10
N THR A 246 -21.37 13.00 -10.93
CA THR A 246 -22.62 13.34 -10.22
C THR A 246 -22.48 14.49 -9.23
N GLY A 247 -21.27 14.97 -8.96
CA GLY A 247 -21.02 16.08 -8.04
C GLY A 247 -19.70 15.96 -7.30
N SER A 248 -19.36 17.00 -6.52
CA SER A 248 -18.18 17.02 -5.67
C SER A 248 -18.51 17.37 -4.22
N ALA A 249 -17.74 16.79 -3.30
CA ALA A 249 -17.82 17.06 -1.88
C ALA A 249 -16.41 17.12 -1.30
N SER A 250 -16.16 18.08 -0.42
CA SER A 250 -14.93 18.15 0.35
C SER A 250 -15.23 18.44 1.81
N MET A 251 -14.31 18.03 2.68
CA MET A 251 -14.37 18.33 4.10
C MET A 251 -12.99 18.63 4.65
N SER A 252 -12.94 19.67 5.47
CA SER A 252 -11.80 20.02 6.31
C SER A 252 -12.12 19.68 7.77
N LEU A 253 -11.13 19.12 8.48
CA LEU A 253 -11.20 19.03 9.94
C LEU A 253 -10.67 20.36 10.51
N PRO A 254 -11.42 21.03 11.40
CA PRO A 254 -10.98 22.27 12.01
C PRO A 254 -9.71 22.04 12.83
N SER A 255 -8.76 22.98 12.75
CA SER A 255 -7.61 23.03 13.66
C SER A 255 -8.05 23.63 15.01
N ASP A 256 -7.53 23.09 16.12
CA ASP A 256 -7.85 23.53 17.50
C ASP A 256 -7.63 25.04 17.78
N SER A 257 -7.04 25.77 16.84
CA SER A 257 -6.88 27.23 16.89
C SER A 257 -8.17 28.02 16.67
N ASP A 258 -9.23 27.44 16.10
CA ASP A 258 -10.56 28.09 15.99
C ASP A 258 -11.36 27.93 17.30
N SER A 259 -10.69 28.22 18.42
CA SER A 259 -11.29 28.28 19.75
C SER A 259 -12.12 29.57 19.89
N GLY A 260 -13.27 29.60 19.22
CA GLY A 260 -14.33 30.58 19.37
C GLY A 260 -15.62 29.95 19.90
N GLY A 261 -15.60 29.48 21.15
CA GLY A 261 -16.78 29.32 22.02
C GLY A 261 -17.90 28.33 21.63
N GLY A 262 -17.88 27.15 22.26
CA GLY A 262 -19.08 26.32 22.49
C GLY A 262 -19.04 24.91 21.84
N PRO A 263 -19.67 23.89 22.44
CA PRO A 263 -19.61 22.53 21.93
C PRO A 263 -20.58 22.39 20.76
N SER A 264 -20.09 22.55 19.54
CA SER A 264 -20.79 22.03 18.37
C SER A 264 -19.78 21.43 17.42
N PHE A 265 -19.75 20.10 17.36
CA PHE A 265 -19.15 19.35 16.27
C PHE A 265 -19.87 19.76 14.97
N ARG A 266 -19.34 20.76 14.28
CA ARG A 266 -19.77 21.13 12.93
C ARG A 266 -18.59 20.88 12.00
N ALA A 267 -18.52 19.64 11.53
CA ALA A 267 -17.76 19.33 10.35
C ALA A 267 -18.39 20.14 9.18
N ASN A 268 -17.63 21.08 8.60
CA ASN A 268 -18.12 21.91 7.50
C ASN A 268 -18.02 21.11 6.19
N ILE A 269 -19.13 20.49 5.76
CA ILE A 269 -19.25 19.95 4.39
C ILE A 269 -19.38 21.16 3.44
N LEU A 270 -18.38 21.40 2.59
CA LEU A 270 -18.56 22.28 1.44
C LEU A 270 -19.09 21.46 0.26
N LEU A 271 -20.30 21.79 -0.19
CA LEU A 271 -20.88 21.27 -1.42
C LEU A 271 -20.51 22.20 -2.57
N LEU A 272 -19.68 21.71 -3.49
CA LEU A 272 -19.41 22.35 -4.78
C LEU A 272 -20.09 21.51 -5.87
N ALA A 273 -21.29 21.92 -6.28
CA ALA A 273 -21.94 21.32 -7.44
C ALA A 273 -21.34 21.95 -8.71
N ILE A 274 -20.40 21.26 -9.36
CA ILE A 274 -19.97 21.61 -10.72
C ILE A 274 -20.82 20.76 -11.66
N PHE A 275 -21.86 21.35 -12.23
CA PHE A 275 -22.56 20.75 -13.36
C PHE A 275 -21.69 20.91 -14.60
N VAL A 276 -21.00 19.86 -15.03
CA VAL A 276 -20.46 19.80 -16.39
C VAL A 276 -21.64 19.59 -17.34
N SER A 277 -22.30 20.70 -17.68
CA SER A 277 -23.28 20.72 -18.76
C SER A 277 -22.54 20.39 -20.06
N CYS A 278 -22.72 19.19 -20.58
CA CYS A 278 -22.45 18.87 -21.97
C CYS A 278 -23.32 19.79 -22.84
N ALA A 279 -22.80 20.95 -23.21
CA ALA A 279 -23.33 21.75 -24.30
C ALA A 279 -22.97 21.03 -25.60
N SER A 280 -23.77 20.04 -26.00
CA SER A 280 -23.83 19.64 -27.40
C SER A 280 -24.56 20.76 -28.14
N LEU A 281 -23.79 21.71 -28.66
CA LEU A 281 -24.30 22.68 -29.63
C LEU A 281 -24.79 21.91 -30.87
N PHE A 282 -26.09 22.03 -31.13
CA PHE A 282 -26.65 21.93 -32.47
C PHE A 282 -26.08 23.08 -33.31
N VAL A 283 -25.30 22.77 -34.36
CA VAL A 283 -25.49 23.16 -35.78
C VAL A 283 -24.72 22.15 -36.63
#